data_AF-A0A2S4UUN4-F1
#
_entry.id   AF-A0A2S4UUN4-F1
#
_cell.length_a   1.000
_cell.length_b   1.000
_cell.length_c   1.000
_cell.angle_alpha   90.00
_cell.angle_beta   90.00
_cell.angle_gamma   90.00
#
_symmetry.space_group_name_H-M   'P 1'
#
loop_
_entity.id
_entity.type
_entity.pdbx_description
1 polymer ?
#
loop_
_entity_poly.entity_id
_entity_poly.type
_entity_poly.pdbx_seq_one_letter_code
_entity_poly.pdbx_strand_id
1 'polypeptide(L)'
;MARAKKPQLPVLAPNPPVVNDIENPPPSTVNTHTTATKLNIPEAKAPLASSTNENWQLPVAMGQGFSTFIDHDTELDGQGYPLLPNRSTTYVRPVGAEIMNFESVGFSNTNNVASRTKGQWKVIHVTCLGVMLCDREECDYTGPPPTGRNKIKELLERKPGCLGTAGRCTGKIYHQHCSGTKCRFDIHESGWGLLQHKGFHNHFWPTPKKPDPLAMSEMATEVKKNPKATALQLKIGNTGRANEPIKSIVEIHESLGNDDRLRYYRRQILNNVVDGPEKMNGGGETFSTTCSNGMKRDCT
;
A
#
# COMPACT_ATOMS: atom_id res chain seq x y z
N MET A 1 55.96 -4.66 -15.27
CA MET A 1 56.79 -4.05 -14.22
C MET A 1 56.89 -2.55 -14.48
N ALA A 2 55.92 -1.78 -13.98
CA ALA A 2 55.97 -0.32 -13.86
C ALA A 2 55.00 0.04 -12.72
N ARG A 3 55.53 0.71 -11.70
CA ARG A 3 54.95 0.82 -10.35
C ARG A 3 53.95 1.97 -10.32
N ALA A 4 52.67 1.68 -10.14
CA ALA A 4 51.63 2.69 -10.01
C ALA A 4 51.78 3.46 -8.67
N LYS A 5 51.71 4.79 -8.74
CA LYS A 5 51.70 5.72 -7.61
C LYS A 5 50.39 5.55 -6.83
N LYS A 6 50.50 5.28 -5.53
CA LYS A 6 49.38 5.15 -4.58
C LYS A 6 48.83 6.56 -4.28
N PRO A 7 47.51 6.82 -4.41
CA PRO A 7 46.92 8.05 -3.89
C PRO A 7 46.96 8.04 -2.36
N GLN A 8 47.40 9.15 -1.76
CA GLN A 8 47.46 9.34 -0.32
C GLN A 8 46.12 9.89 0.18
N LEU A 9 45.51 9.19 1.13
CA LEU A 9 44.31 9.62 1.85
C LEU A 9 44.63 10.89 2.68
N PRO A 10 43.72 11.88 2.76
CA PRO A 10 43.85 12.97 3.72
C PRO A 10 43.72 12.45 5.16
N VAL A 11 44.67 12.86 6.00
CA VAL A 11 44.70 12.58 7.43
C VAL A 11 43.62 13.40 8.13
N LEU A 12 42.79 12.72 8.94
CA LEU A 12 41.85 13.32 9.87
C LEU A 12 42.60 14.09 10.97
N ALA A 13 42.28 15.37 11.16
CA ALA A 13 42.74 16.16 12.30
C ALA A 13 41.90 15.86 13.56
N PRO A 14 42.44 16.07 14.78
CA PRO A 14 41.90 15.51 16.01
C PRO A 14 40.69 16.29 16.56
N ASN A 15 39.78 15.56 17.22
CA ASN A 15 38.68 16.15 17.99
C ASN A 15 39.21 17.01 19.16
N PRO A 16 38.62 18.18 19.44
CA PRO A 16 38.90 18.95 20.64
C PRO A 16 38.26 18.31 21.90
N PRO A 17 38.82 18.56 23.10
CA PRO A 17 38.45 17.85 24.32
C PRO A 17 37.14 18.36 24.94
N VAL A 18 36.42 17.42 25.57
CA VAL A 18 35.26 17.65 26.42
C VAL A 18 35.71 18.22 27.77
N VAL A 19 35.15 19.36 28.18
CA VAL A 19 35.25 19.88 29.55
C VAL A 19 33.84 20.25 30.00
N ASN A 20 33.34 19.53 31.01
CA ASN A 20 32.21 19.95 31.83
C ASN A 20 32.72 21.00 32.81
N ASP A 21 31.97 22.08 33.06
CA ASP A 21 31.75 22.56 34.43
C ASP A 21 30.56 23.52 34.51
N ILE A 22 29.90 23.40 35.65
CA ILE A 22 28.66 24.01 36.10
C ILE A 22 29.00 25.38 36.71
N GLU A 23 28.26 26.43 36.35
CA GLU A 23 28.34 27.72 37.04
C GLU A 23 26.97 28.07 37.64
N ASN A 24 26.90 28.06 38.97
CA ASN A 24 25.77 28.54 39.79
C ASN A 24 25.94 30.05 40.10
N PRO A 25 24.85 30.84 40.18
CA PRO A 25 24.89 32.17 40.78
C PRO A 25 24.45 32.17 42.27
N PRO A 26 25.00 33.06 43.14
CA PRO A 26 24.50 33.30 44.50
C PRO A 26 23.94 34.74 44.69
N PRO A 27 23.38 35.13 45.87
CA PRO A 27 22.50 34.38 46.77
C PRO A 27 21.28 35.19 47.30
N SER A 28 20.28 34.44 47.77
CA SER A 28 19.41 34.62 48.96
C SER A 28 18.63 35.91 49.22
N THR A 29 17.30 35.77 49.30
CA THR A 29 16.61 35.97 50.59
C THR A 29 15.32 35.15 50.66
N VAL A 30 15.20 34.43 51.77
CA VAL A 30 14.11 33.54 52.16
C VAL A 30 12.92 34.36 52.64
N ASN A 31 11.71 33.99 52.24
CA ASN A 31 10.54 34.07 53.11
C ASN A 31 9.58 32.92 52.77
N THR A 32 9.59 31.94 53.66
CA THR A 32 8.65 30.83 53.79
C THR A 32 7.26 31.34 54.15
N HIS A 33 6.25 31.04 53.34
CA HIS A 33 4.91 30.73 53.84
C HIS A 33 4.26 29.64 53.00
N THR A 34 4.22 28.46 53.60
CA THR A 34 3.42 27.30 53.21
C THR A 34 1.94 27.66 53.16
N THR A 35 1.31 27.51 52.00
CA THR A 35 -0.13 27.20 51.95
C THR A 35 -0.36 26.29 50.75
N ALA A 36 -0.58 25.01 51.03
CA ALA A 36 -0.89 24.00 50.04
C ALA A 36 -2.32 24.20 49.54
N THR A 37 -2.50 24.89 48.41
CA THR A 37 -3.75 24.88 47.66
C THR A 37 -3.71 23.73 46.66
N LYS A 38 -4.25 22.59 47.09
CA LYS A 38 -4.51 21.41 46.28
C LYS A 38 -5.48 21.78 45.14
N LEU A 39 -4.96 22.00 43.94
CA LEU A 39 -5.80 22.13 42.74
C LEU A 39 -6.32 20.74 42.36
N ASN A 40 -7.58 20.48 42.75
CA ASN A 40 -8.37 19.35 42.26
C ASN A 40 -8.64 19.56 40.76
N ILE A 41 -7.88 18.86 39.91
CA ILE A 41 -8.26 18.66 38.51
C ILE A 41 -9.33 17.57 38.52
N PRO A 42 -10.56 17.82 38.05
CA PRO A 42 -11.56 16.77 37.94
C PRO A 42 -11.11 15.76 36.89
N GLU A 43 -10.91 14.53 37.33
CA GLU A 43 -10.69 13.37 36.47
C GLU A 43 -11.98 13.12 35.67
N ALA A 44 -12.06 13.73 34.50
CA ALA A 44 -13.12 13.45 33.55
C ALA A 44 -12.91 12.03 33.02
N LYS A 45 -13.59 11.05 33.64
CA LYS A 45 -13.82 9.73 33.03
C LYS A 45 -14.49 9.96 31.69
N ALA A 46 -13.70 9.93 30.61
CA ALA A 46 -14.25 9.76 29.27
C ALA A 46 -15.11 8.49 29.30
N PRO A 47 -16.39 8.55 28.92
CA PRO A 47 -17.18 7.34 28.79
C PRO A 47 -16.51 6.48 27.72
N LEU A 48 -16.11 5.28 28.10
CA LEU A 48 -15.75 4.22 27.16
C LEU A 48 -17.01 3.95 26.33
N ALA A 49 -17.11 4.61 25.18
CA ALA A 49 -18.20 4.39 24.23
C ALA A 49 -17.97 3.03 23.57
N SER A 50 -18.38 1.98 24.26
CA SER A 50 -18.72 0.70 23.67
C SER A 50 -20.01 0.89 22.86
N SER A 51 -19.91 1.44 21.64
CA SER A 51 -21.04 1.43 20.70
C SER A 51 -21.05 0.10 19.95
N THR A 52 -21.75 -0.86 20.53
CA THR A 52 -22.29 -1.99 19.78
C THR A 52 -23.20 -1.42 18.67
N ASN A 53 -22.83 -1.68 17.42
CA ASN A 53 -23.58 -1.42 16.18
C ASN A 53 -23.72 0.04 15.67
N GLU A 54 -22.59 0.73 15.44
CA GLU A 54 -22.57 1.75 14.37
C GLU A 54 -22.58 1.04 13.00
N ASN A 55 -23.78 0.71 12.51
CA ASN A 55 -23.96 0.27 11.14
C ASN A 55 -23.75 1.48 10.23
N TRP A 56 -22.73 1.43 9.38
CA TRP A 56 -22.59 2.36 8.26
C TRP A 56 -23.90 2.36 7.45
N GLN A 57 -24.66 3.44 7.53
CA GLN A 57 -25.88 3.62 6.76
C GLN A 57 -25.52 3.98 5.31
N LEU A 58 -26.46 3.79 4.38
CA LEU A 58 -26.24 4.24 3.01
C LEU A 58 -26.13 5.77 2.98
N PRO A 59 -25.17 6.34 2.24
CA PRO A 59 -24.95 7.79 2.21
C PRO A 59 -25.94 8.50 1.27
N VAL A 60 -27.23 8.53 1.66
CA VAL A 60 -28.32 9.07 0.81
C VAL A 60 -28.13 10.56 0.50
N ALA A 61 -27.55 11.33 1.41
CA ALA A 61 -27.23 12.75 1.20
C ALA A 61 -26.07 12.99 0.22
N MET A 62 -25.31 11.95 -0.14
CA MET A 62 -24.18 12.02 -1.08
C MET A 62 -23.27 13.23 -0.81
N GLY A 63 -22.96 14.04 -1.82
CA GLY A 63 -22.10 15.22 -1.71
C GLY A 63 -22.64 16.35 -0.82
N GLN A 64 -23.91 16.31 -0.39
CA GLN A 64 -24.44 17.28 0.59
C GLN A 64 -24.12 16.87 2.04
N GLY A 65 -23.87 15.59 2.29
CA GLY A 65 -23.62 15.06 3.64
C GLY A 65 -22.21 14.52 3.86
N PHE A 66 -21.40 14.40 2.81
CA PHE A 66 -20.07 13.80 2.88
C PHE A 66 -19.03 14.65 2.16
N SER A 67 -17.87 14.77 2.78
CA SER A 67 -16.67 15.39 2.23
C SER A 67 -15.47 14.43 2.35
N THR A 68 -14.45 14.67 1.52
CA THR A 68 -13.16 13.99 1.68
C THR A 68 -12.47 14.51 2.94
N PHE A 69 -11.99 13.59 3.76
CA PHE A 69 -11.18 13.85 4.94
C PHE A 69 -10.09 12.78 5.00
N ILE A 70 -8.84 13.19 4.84
CA ILE A 70 -7.68 12.30 4.90
C ILE A 70 -7.07 12.41 6.29
N ASP A 71 -7.14 11.33 7.06
CA ASP A 71 -6.57 11.27 8.40
C ASP A 71 -5.10 10.81 8.35
N HIS A 72 -4.42 10.95 9.48
CA HIS A 72 -3.02 10.57 9.66
C HIS A 72 -2.79 9.09 9.33
N ASP A 73 -1.53 8.78 8.97
CA ASP A 73 -1.07 7.43 8.60
C ASP A 73 -1.79 6.82 7.39
N THR A 74 -2.52 7.64 6.62
CA THR A 74 -3.07 7.25 5.31
C THR A 74 -2.04 7.53 4.23
N GLU A 75 -1.77 6.53 3.37
CA GLU A 75 -0.92 6.74 2.19
C GLU A 75 -1.79 6.98 0.95
N LEU A 76 -1.51 8.09 0.28
CA LEU A 76 -2.17 8.51 -0.95
C LEU A 76 -1.35 8.09 -2.16
N ASP A 77 -2.02 7.79 -3.27
CA ASP A 77 -1.37 7.64 -4.57
C ASP A 77 -1.14 8.99 -5.27
N GLY A 78 -0.58 8.96 -6.48
CA GLY A 78 -0.31 10.16 -7.27
C GLY A 78 -1.54 10.98 -7.68
N GLN A 79 -2.75 10.42 -7.60
CA GLN A 79 -4.02 11.15 -7.82
C GLN A 79 -4.59 11.74 -6.51
N GLY A 80 -3.93 11.54 -5.37
CA GLY A 80 -4.45 11.90 -4.06
C GLY A 80 -5.52 10.94 -3.54
N TYR A 81 -5.67 9.76 -4.15
CA TYR A 81 -6.58 8.73 -3.68
C TYR A 81 -5.95 7.94 -2.52
N PRO A 82 -6.67 7.70 -1.42
CA PRO A 82 -6.16 6.93 -0.29
C PRO A 82 -6.04 5.45 -0.63
N LEU A 83 -4.88 5.07 -1.17
CA LEU A 83 -4.56 3.70 -1.53
C LEU A 83 -4.44 2.81 -0.27
N LEU A 84 -3.87 3.35 0.81
CA LEU A 84 -3.75 2.70 2.11
C LEU A 84 -4.47 3.56 3.16
N PRO A 85 -5.82 3.54 3.19
CA PRO A 85 -6.58 4.35 4.13
C PRO A 85 -6.32 3.86 5.56
N ASN A 86 -6.15 4.80 6.49
CA ASN A 86 -5.97 4.51 7.90
C ASN A 86 -6.82 5.46 8.76
N ARG A 87 -6.92 5.16 10.06
CA ARG A 87 -7.68 5.95 11.05
C ARG A 87 -9.11 6.25 10.59
N SER A 88 -9.54 7.50 10.57
CA SER A 88 -10.90 7.90 10.21
C SER A 88 -11.01 8.53 8.82
N THR A 89 -10.28 7.99 7.83
CA THR A 89 -10.28 8.52 6.46
C THR A 89 -11.59 8.29 5.70
N THR A 90 -12.10 9.34 5.06
CA THR A 90 -13.19 9.30 4.09
C THR A 90 -12.77 9.92 2.77
N TYR A 91 -13.20 9.34 1.65
CA TYR A 91 -12.91 9.88 0.33
C TYR A 91 -14.14 9.86 -0.56
N VAL A 92 -14.55 11.02 -1.01
CA VAL A 92 -15.67 11.18 -1.94
C VAL A 92 -15.15 11.17 -3.36
N ARG A 93 -15.76 10.33 -4.20
CA ARG A 93 -15.63 10.37 -5.65
C ARG A 93 -16.85 11.12 -6.23
N PRO A 94 -16.67 12.35 -6.76
CA PRO A 94 -17.73 13.05 -7.46
C PRO A 94 -18.18 12.31 -8.73
N VAL A 95 -19.39 12.60 -9.18
CA VAL A 95 -19.91 12.11 -10.47
C VAL A 95 -18.98 12.57 -11.61
N GLY A 96 -18.62 11.65 -12.50
CA GLY A 96 -17.74 11.93 -13.64
C GLY A 96 -16.25 12.01 -13.30
N ALA A 97 -15.85 11.91 -12.03
CA ALA A 97 -14.44 11.89 -11.67
C ALA A 97 -13.76 10.56 -12.07
N GLU A 98 -12.60 10.68 -12.73
CA GLU A 98 -11.75 9.56 -13.13
C GLU A 98 -10.66 9.31 -12.09
N ILE A 99 -10.97 8.44 -11.13
CA ILE A 99 -10.04 7.99 -10.09
C ILE A 99 -9.71 6.52 -10.37
N MET A 100 -8.49 6.24 -10.82
CA MET A 100 -8.11 4.94 -11.38
C MET A 100 -8.21 3.82 -10.35
N ASN A 101 -7.87 4.12 -9.10
CA ASN A 101 -7.83 3.16 -8.00
C ASN A 101 -9.14 3.09 -7.20
N PHE A 102 -10.19 3.81 -7.58
CA PHE A 102 -11.45 3.78 -6.84
C PHE A 102 -12.05 2.38 -6.81
N GLU A 103 -12.68 2.01 -5.70
CA GLU A 103 -13.14 0.64 -5.38
C GLU A 103 -12.02 -0.36 -5.03
N SER A 104 -10.77 0.10 -4.87
CA SER A 104 -9.63 -0.77 -4.52
C SER A 104 -8.78 -0.19 -3.38
N VAL A 105 -8.02 -1.05 -2.71
CA VAL A 105 -7.04 -0.66 -1.68
C VAL A 105 -5.73 -1.41 -1.92
N GLY A 106 -4.61 -0.85 -1.46
CA GLY A 106 -3.27 -1.40 -1.67
C GLY A 106 -2.91 -2.59 -0.77
N PHE A 107 -3.60 -2.77 0.36
CA PHE A 107 -3.31 -3.87 1.29
C PHE A 107 -4.05 -5.16 0.92
N SER A 108 -3.49 -6.29 1.36
CA SER A 108 -4.11 -7.62 1.18
C SER A 108 -5.44 -7.71 1.93
N ASN A 109 -6.50 -8.04 1.22
CA ASN A 109 -7.85 -7.98 1.76
C ASN A 109 -8.74 -9.11 1.23
N THR A 110 -9.86 -9.31 1.91
CA THR A 110 -11.04 -9.98 1.35
C THR A 110 -12.15 -8.96 1.20
N ASN A 111 -13.01 -9.15 0.21
CA ASN A 111 -14.15 -8.28 -0.01
C ASN A 111 -15.46 -9.05 -0.01
N ASN A 112 -16.52 -8.36 0.41
CA ASN A 112 -17.90 -8.81 0.26
C ASN A 112 -18.66 -7.71 -0.47
N VAL A 113 -19.29 -8.07 -1.59
CA VAL A 113 -20.04 -7.14 -2.43
C VAL A 113 -21.53 -7.41 -2.26
N ALA A 114 -22.28 -6.36 -1.94
CA ALA A 114 -23.73 -6.40 -1.85
C ALA A 114 -24.36 -5.34 -2.74
N SER A 115 -25.49 -5.68 -3.35
CA SER A 115 -26.39 -4.72 -3.99
C SER A 115 -27.48 -4.32 -3.01
N ARG A 116 -27.80 -3.02 -2.94
CA ARG A 116 -28.83 -2.46 -2.05
C ARG A 116 -29.79 -1.59 -2.85
N THR A 117 -30.98 -1.41 -2.30
CA THR A 117 -32.04 -0.54 -2.88
C THR A 117 -32.29 -0.84 -4.36
N LYS A 118 -32.61 -2.11 -4.66
CA LYS A 118 -32.88 -2.59 -6.03
C LYS A 118 -31.76 -2.33 -7.05
N GLY A 119 -30.50 -2.23 -6.62
CA GLY A 119 -29.37 -2.03 -7.52
C GLY A 119 -28.80 -0.61 -7.56
N GLN A 120 -29.47 0.35 -6.93
CA GLN A 120 -29.01 1.75 -6.91
C GLN A 120 -27.67 1.92 -6.19
N TRP A 121 -27.37 1.03 -5.25
CA TRP A 121 -26.15 1.06 -4.45
C TRP A 121 -25.40 -0.26 -4.54
N LYS A 122 -24.14 -0.18 -4.95
CA LYS A 122 -23.15 -1.24 -4.77
C LYS A 122 -22.36 -0.92 -3.50
N VAL A 123 -22.36 -1.85 -2.56
CA VAL A 123 -21.63 -1.75 -1.29
C VAL A 123 -20.53 -2.81 -1.28
N ILE A 124 -19.29 -2.40 -1.06
CA ILE A 124 -18.14 -3.30 -0.93
C ILE A 124 -17.61 -3.17 0.48
N HIS A 125 -17.70 -4.23 1.28
CA HIS A 125 -17.00 -4.30 2.56
C HIS A 125 -15.63 -4.91 2.33
N VAL A 126 -14.59 -4.24 2.81
CA VAL A 126 -13.20 -4.66 2.69
C VAL A 126 -12.65 -5.00 4.07
N THR A 127 -12.15 -6.21 4.21
CA THR A 127 -11.53 -6.72 5.43
C THR A 127 -10.04 -6.93 5.18
N CYS A 128 -9.21 -6.16 5.89
CA CYS A 128 -7.77 -6.32 5.82
C CYS A 128 -7.34 -7.66 6.42
N LEU A 129 -6.45 -8.36 5.73
CA LEU A 129 -5.88 -9.61 6.21
C LEU A 129 -4.65 -9.38 7.08
N GLY A 130 -4.05 -8.18 7.08
CA GLY A 130 -2.77 -7.90 7.73
C GLY A 130 -1.58 -8.21 6.84
N VAL A 131 -0.50 -8.74 7.41
CA VAL A 131 0.80 -8.87 6.73
C VAL A 131 1.52 -10.17 7.14
N MET A 132 2.31 -10.74 6.23
CA MET A 132 3.24 -11.83 6.51
C MET A 132 4.61 -11.25 6.88
N LEU A 133 5.12 -11.55 8.06
CA LEU A 133 6.39 -11.01 8.57
C LEU A 133 7.41 -12.13 8.78
N CYS A 134 8.69 -11.76 8.83
CA CYS A 134 9.75 -12.65 9.30
C CYS A 134 9.91 -12.53 10.82
N ASP A 135 10.25 -13.65 11.47
CA ASP A 135 10.61 -13.70 12.90
C ASP A 135 12.00 -13.14 13.25
N ARG A 136 12.81 -12.76 12.25
CA ARG A 136 14.13 -12.14 12.46
C ARG A 136 14.04 -10.63 12.43
N GLU A 137 14.54 -9.98 13.48
CA GLU A 137 14.52 -8.52 13.64
C GLU A 137 15.23 -7.76 12.51
N GLU A 138 16.31 -8.34 11.96
CA GLU A 138 17.07 -7.74 10.85
C GLU A 138 16.42 -7.95 9.47
N CYS A 139 15.32 -8.70 9.38
CA CYS A 139 14.66 -9.00 8.11
C CYS A 139 13.42 -8.12 7.92
N ASP A 140 13.47 -7.26 6.92
CA ASP A 140 12.42 -6.33 6.52
C ASP A 140 11.31 -6.96 5.65
N TYR A 141 11.19 -8.29 5.64
CA TYR A 141 10.23 -8.98 4.81
C TYR A 141 8.78 -8.68 5.22
N THR A 142 8.02 -8.05 4.33
CA THR A 142 6.59 -7.74 4.48
C THR A 142 5.77 -8.34 3.34
N GLY A 143 5.49 -9.64 3.42
CA GLY A 143 4.78 -10.36 2.36
C GLY A 143 3.25 -10.17 2.40
N PRO A 144 2.56 -10.18 1.24
CA PRO A 144 1.09 -10.18 1.21
C PRO A 144 0.51 -11.53 1.65
N PRO A 145 -0.42 -11.57 2.63
CA PRO A 145 -1.13 -12.78 2.99
C PRO A 145 -1.95 -13.36 1.82
N PRO A 146 -2.03 -14.69 1.66
CA PRO A 146 -2.97 -15.32 0.73
C PRO A 146 -4.43 -14.96 1.04
N THR A 147 -5.21 -14.63 0.00
CA THR A 147 -6.60 -14.15 0.15
C THR A 147 -7.66 -15.26 0.20
N GLY A 148 -7.32 -16.47 -0.24
CA GLY A 148 -8.27 -17.59 -0.25
C GLY A 148 -8.62 -18.08 1.15
N ARG A 149 -9.84 -18.60 1.32
CA ARG A 149 -10.29 -19.21 2.58
C ARG A 149 -9.29 -20.30 3.01
N ASN A 150 -8.88 -20.25 4.28
CA ASN A 150 -7.90 -21.14 4.89
C ASN A 150 -6.48 -21.12 4.27
N LYS A 151 -6.20 -20.30 3.25
CA LYS A 151 -4.90 -20.30 2.55
C LYS A 151 -3.76 -19.77 3.40
N ILE A 152 -4.03 -18.85 4.33
CA ILE A 152 -3.01 -18.39 5.30
C ILE A 152 -2.59 -19.56 6.21
N LYS A 153 -3.56 -20.31 6.74
CA LYS A 153 -3.30 -21.49 7.57
C LYS A 153 -2.53 -22.56 6.80
N GLU A 154 -2.98 -22.93 5.60
CA GLU A 154 -2.29 -23.89 4.73
C GLU A 154 -0.84 -23.46 4.44
N LEU A 155 -0.61 -22.17 4.19
CA LEU A 155 0.74 -21.63 3.96
C LEU A 155 1.62 -21.82 5.20
N LEU A 156 1.13 -21.46 6.38
CA LEU A 156 1.89 -21.58 7.63
C LEU A 156 2.16 -23.05 8.00
N GLU A 157 1.23 -23.96 7.75
CA GLU A 157 1.39 -25.40 7.98
C GLU A 157 2.49 -26.02 7.14
N ARG A 158 2.72 -25.52 5.91
CA ARG A 158 3.84 -25.93 5.04
C ARG A 158 5.20 -25.44 5.54
N LYS A 159 5.23 -24.53 6.52
CA LYS A 159 6.45 -23.94 7.10
C LYS A 159 7.44 -23.43 6.02
N PRO A 160 6.99 -22.57 5.09
CA PRO A 160 7.87 -22.03 4.06
C PRO A 160 8.98 -21.18 4.71
N GLY A 161 10.15 -21.18 4.07
CA GLY A 161 11.22 -20.25 4.41
C GLY A 161 10.82 -18.80 4.10
N CYS A 162 11.49 -17.86 4.77
CA CYS A 162 11.35 -16.45 4.46
C CYS A 162 11.89 -16.12 3.05
N LEU A 163 11.15 -15.32 2.28
CA LEU A 163 11.59 -14.84 0.97
C LEU A 163 12.48 -13.60 1.06
N GLY A 164 12.64 -13.03 2.26
CA GLY A 164 13.57 -11.95 2.55
C GLY A 164 15.01 -12.29 2.15
N THR A 165 15.79 -11.27 1.82
CA THR A 165 17.16 -11.43 1.31
C THR A 165 17.24 -12.37 0.11
N ALA A 166 16.26 -12.28 -0.80
CA ALA A 166 16.13 -13.15 -1.98
C ALA A 166 16.09 -14.65 -1.63
N GLY A 167 15.39 -15.01 -0.55
CA GLY A 167 15.25 -16.39 -0.09
C GLY A 167 16.45 -16.94 0.70
N ARG A 168 17.46 -16.12 0.99
CA ARG A 168 18.59 -16.50 1.85
C ARG A 168 18.31 -16.34 3.33
N CYS A 169 17.24 -15.63 3.69
CA CYS A 169 16.82 -15.50 5.07
C CYS A 169 16.41 -16.88 5.63
N THR A 170 17.06 -17.28 6.73
CA THR A 170 16.76 -18.54 7.43
C THR A 170 15.70 -18.36 8.52
N GLY A 171 15.04 -17.20 8.55
CA GLY A 171 13.89 -16.94 9.42
C GLY A 171 12.62 -17.64 8.94
N LYS A 172 11.66 -17.77 9.84
CA LYS A 172 10.32 -18.29 9.56
C LYS A 172 9.36 -17.14 9.36
N ILE A 173 8.36 -17.37 8.53
CA ILE A 173 7.28 -16.40 8.36
C ILE A 173 6.15 -16.68 9.33
N TYR A 174 5.55 -15.61 9.84
CA TYR A 174 4.32 -15.66 10.60
C TYR A 174 3.32 -14.63 10.06
N HIS A 175 2.06 -14.81 10.41
CA HIS A 175 0.99 -13.92 10.01
C HIS A 175 0.66 -12.95 11.16
N GLN A 176 0.84 -11.66 10.93
CA GLN A 176 0.29 -10.62 11.79
C GLN A 176 -1.10 -10.25 11.27
N HIS A 177 -2.13 -10.80 11.92
CA HIS A 177 -3.53 -10.53 11.56
C HIS A 177 -3.93 -9.09 11.91
N CYS A 178 -4.59 -8.40 10.97
CA CYS A 178 -5.16 -7.08 11.21
C CYS A 178 -6.54 -7.20 11.85
N SER A 179 -6.74 -6.63 13.03
CA SER A 179 -8.04 -6.54 13.69
C SER A 179 -8.39 -5.09 14.02
N GLY A 180 -9.69 -4.80 14.18
CA GLY A 180 -10.15 -3.49 14.62
C GLY A 180 -10.25 -2.43 13.53
N THR A 181 -10.00 -2.77 12.26
CA THR A 181 -10.25 -1.89 11.12
C THR A 181 -11.54 -2.25 10.38
N LYS A 182 -12.16 -1.26 9.77
CA LYS A 182 -13.31 -1.41 8.89
C LYS A 182 -13.06 -0.54 7.68
N CYS A 183 -13.30 -1.08 6.49
CA CYS A 183 -13.23 -0.35 5.23
C CYS A 183 -14.47 -0.68 4.39
N ARG A 184 -15.08 0.34 3.77
CA ARG A 184 -16.24 0.17 2.90
C ARG A 184 -16.23 1.16 1.76
N PHE A 185 -16.70 0.68 0.61
CA PHE A 185 -17.08 1.51 -0.51
C PHE A 185 -18.60 1.50 -0.68
N ASP A 186 -19.17 2.67 -0.90
CA ASP A 186 -20.55 2.88 -1.35
C ASP A 186 -20.50 3.53 -2.72
N ILE A 187 -21.03 2.85 -3.74
CA ILE A 187 -21.05 3.33 -5.12
C ILE A 187 -22.50 3.43 -5.56
N HIS A 188 -22.92 4.64 -5.91
CA HIS A 188 -24.25 4.92 -6.42
C HIS A 188 -24.31 4.74 -7.94
N GLU A 189 -25.48 4.41 -8.49
CA GLU A 189 -25.71 4.24 -9.92
C GLU A 189 -25.39 5.50 -10.75
N SER A 190 -25.43 6.69 -10.15
CA SER A 190 -25.03 7.94 -10.81
C SER A 190 -23.51 8.06 -11.04
N GLY A 191 -22.70 7.14 -10.49
CA GLY A 191 -21.24 7.21 -10.51
C GLY A 191 -20.64 7.98 -9.34
N TRP A 192 -21.46 8.53 -8.44
CA TRP A 192 -20.98 9.06 -7.16
C TRP A 192 -20.51 7.91 -6.27
N GLY A 193 -19.43 8.11 -5.53
CA GLY A 193 -18.91 7.10 -4.62
C GLY A 193 -18.33 7.65 -3.33
N LEU A 194 -18.27 6.80 -2.32
CA LEU A 194 -17.67 7.09 -1.02
C LEU A 194 -16.83 5.90 -0.55
N LEU A 195 -15.58 6.16 -0.19
CA LEU A 195 -14.77 5.29 0.64
C LEU A 195 -14.87 5.77 2.09
N GLN A 196 -15.10 4.84 3.01
CA GLN A 196 -15.05 5.08 4.44
C GLN A 196 -14.12 4.06 5.10
N HIS A 197 -13.18 4.58 5.88
CA HIS A 197 -12.30 3.80 6.72
C HIS A 197 -12.47 4.19 8.19
N LYS A 198 -12.37 3.20 9.08
CA LYS A 198 -12.32 3.39 10.53
C LYS A 198 -11.32 2.40 11.13
N GLY A 199 -10.65 2.81 12.21
CA GLY A 199 -9.71 1.97 12.96
C GLY A 199 -8.25 2.21 12.58
N PHE A 200 -7.31 1.53 13.21
CA PHE A 200 -5.88 1.75 12.99
C PHE A 200 -5.20 0.47 12.51
N HIS A 201 -4.58 0.54 11.33
CA HIS A 201 -3.68 -0.50 10.81
C HIS A 201 -2.35 -0.44 11.57
N ASN A 202 -2.26 -1.21 12.66
CA ASN A 202 -1.03 -1.33 13.44
C ASN A 202 -0.14 -2.49 12.94
N HIS A 203 0.20 -2.46 11.67
CA HIS A 203 1.09 -3.42 11.04
C HIS A 203 1.78 -2.78 9.84
N PHE A 204 2.92 -3.31 9.42
CA PHE A 204 3.56 -2.88 8.18
C PHE A 204 2.66 -3.16 6.99
N TRP A 205 2.76 -2.32 5.96
CA TRP A 205 2.08 -2.58 4.70
C TRP A 205 2.79 -3.72 3.96
N PRO A 206 2.04 -4.70 3.45
CA PRO A 206 2.63 -5.75 2.64
C PRO A 206 3.11 -5.18 1.30
N THR A 207 4.29 -5.59 0.85
CA THR A 207 4.82 -5.39 -0.51
C THR A 207 3.79 -5.88 -1.55
N PRO A 208 3.11 -5.00 -2.29
CA PRO A 208 2.13 -5.39 -3.29
C PRO A 208 2.70 -6.35 -4.36
N LYS A 209 1.99 -7.47 -4.56
CA LYS A 209 2.37 -8.46 -5.58
C LYS A 209 2.14 -7.95 -7.01
N LYS A 210 1.20 -7.03 -7.21
CA LYS A 210 0.76 -6.54 -8.51
C LYS A 210 0.72 -5.02 -8.48
N PRO A 211 1.01 -4.35 -9.61
CA PRO A 211 0.79 -2.92 -9.73
C PRO A 211 -0.71 -2.60 -9.62
N ASP A 212 -1.02 -1.47 -9.00
CA ASP A 212 -2.38 -0.93 -8.95
C ASP A 212 -2.81 -0.37 -10.32
N PRO A 213 -4.11 -0.12 -10.55
CA PRO A 213 -4.62 0.46 -11.79
C PRO A 213 -3.94 1.76 -12.24
N LEU A 214 -3.61 2.68 -11.33
CA LEU A 214 -2.90 3.92 -11.69
C LEU A 214 -1.48 3.60 -12.20
N ALA A 215 -0.72 2.81 -11.44
CA ALA A 215 0.61 2.35 -11.85
C ALA A 215 0.60 1.60 -13.19
N MET A 216 -0.42 0.77 -13.45
CA MET A 216 -0.59 0.10 -14.74
C MET A 216 -0.83 1.07 -15.90
N SER A 217 -1.59 2.15 -15.67
CA SER A 217 -1.83 3.20 -16.67
C SER A 217 -0.55 3.98 -16.99
N GLU A 218 0.23 4.31 -15.97
CA GLU A 218 1.53 4.98 -16.14
C GLU A 218 2.52 4.07 -16.88
N MET A 219 2.59 2.79 -16.50
CA MET A 219 3.38 1.79 -17.21
C MET A 219 2.96 1.70 -18.69
N ALA A 220 1.66 1.65 -18.97
CA ALA A 220 1.15 1.60 -20.35
C ALA A 220 1.58 2.83 -21.15
N THR A 221 1.56 4.01 -20.52
CA THR A 221 2.05 5.26 -21.14
C THR A 221 3.54 5.17 -21.47
N GLU A 222 4.38 4.68 -20.56
CA GLU A 222 5.82 4.52 -20.83
C GLU A 222 6.12 3.47 -21.90
N VAL A 223 5.40 2.35 -21.92
CA VAL A 223 5.53 1.32 -22.97
C VAL A 223 5.10 1.88 -24.33
N LYS A 224 4.02 2.68 -24.40
CA LYS A 224 3.54 3.30 -25.64
C LYS A 224 4.53 4.34 -26.20
N LYS A 225 5.33 5.02 -25.36
CA LYS A 225 6.41 5.92 -25.81
C LYS A 225 7.55 5.17 -26.52
N ASN A 226 7.88 3.97 -26.07
CA ASN A 226 8.95 3.14 -26.67
C ASN A 226 8.54 1.66 -26.78
N PRO A 227 7.65 1.31 -27.74
CA PRO A 227 7.09 -0.03 -27.83
C PRO A 227 8.14 -1.10 -28.17
N LYS A 228 9.30 -0.70 -28.72
CA LYS A 228 10.41 -1.60 -29.06
C LYS A 228 11.33 -1.91 -27.88
N ALA A 229 11.31 -1.10 -26.82
CA ALA A 229 12.13 -1.37 -25.64
C ALA A 229 11.77 -2.72 -25.03
N THR A 230 12.79 -3.51 -24.70
CA THR A 230 12.63 -4.77 -23.96
C THR A 230 12.30 -4.48 -22.49
N ALA A 231 11.74 -5.47 -21.78
CA ALA A 231 11.48 -5.33 -20.34
C ALA A 231 12.74 -4.96 -19.54
N LEU A 232 13.90 -5.53 -19.89
CA LEU A 232 15.16 -5.20 -19.22
C LEU A 232 15.57 -3.74 -19.47
N GLN A 233 15.41 -3.24 -20.70
CA GLN A 233 15.67 -1.83 -21.03
C GLN A 233 14.73 -0.88 -20.28
N LEU A 234 13.43 -1.24 -20.18
CA LEU A 234 12.46 -0.46 -19.42
C LEU A 234 12.74 -0.44 -17.91
N LYS A 235 13.28 -1.55 -17.37
CA LYS A 235 13.68 -1.67 -15.96
C LYS A 235 14.93 -0.87 -15.64
N ILE A 236 15.94 -0.91 -16.50
CA ILE A 236 17.18 -0.13 -16.32
C ILE A 236 16.92 1.36 -16.57
N GLY A 237 15.95 1.68 -17.43
CA GLY A 237 15.69 3.02 -17.92
C GLY A 237 16.61 3.39 -19.08
N ASN A 238 16.29 4.49 -19.75
CA ASN A 238 17.03 4.94 -20.92
C ASN A 238 18.33 5.63 -20.50
N THR A 239 19.49 5.06 -20.85
CA THR A 239 20.82 5.65 -20.59
C THR A 239 21.28 6.63 -21.69
N GLY A 240 20.45 6.84 -22.72
CA GLY A 240 20.88 7.44 -24.00
C GLY A 240 20.76 8.95 -24.12
N ARG A 241 20.17 9.67 -23.15
CA ARG A 241 20.04 11.15 -23.20
C ARG A 241 20.69 11.74 -21.97
N ALA A 242 21.83 12.41 -22.16
CA ALA A 242 22.66 12.97 -21.09
C ALA A 242 21.95 14.01 -20.18
N ASN A 243 20.75 14.47 -20.54
CA ASN A 243 20.01 15.52 -19.83
C ASN A 243 18.58 15.15 -19.39
N GLU A 244 18.13 13.90 -19.59
CA GLU A 244 16.84 13.44 -19.05
C GLU A 244 17.08 12.50 -17.87
N PRO A 245 16.34 12.65 -16.75
CA PRO A 245 16.42 11.68 -15.66
C PRO A 245 16.07 10.29 -16.19
N ILE A 246 16.86 9.29 -15.76
CA ILE A 246 16.63 7.88 -16.11
C ILE A 246 15.30 7.47 -15.48
N LYS A 247 14.21 7.56 -16.24
CA LYS A 247 12.90 7.10 -15.77
C LYS A 247 12.84 5.59 -15.86
N SER A 248 13.04 4.91 -14.74
CA SER A 248 12.88 3.46 -14.63
C SER A 248 11.41 3.13 -14.35
N ILE A 249 10.88 2.09 -15.00
CA ILE A 249 9.53 1.60 -14.68
C ILE A 249 9.43 1.08 -13.24
N VAL A 250 10.55 0.73 -12.60
CA VAL A 250 10.57 0.29 -11.19
C VAL A 250 10.17 1.42 -10.24
N GLU A 251 10.35 2.68 -10.64
CA GLU A 251 9.92 3.85 -9.86
C GLU A 251 8.40 4.02 -9.85
N ILE A 252 7.69 3.48 -10.86
CA ILE A 252 6.23 3.53 -10.94
C ILE A 252 5.61 2.63 -9.87
N HIS A 253 6.12 1.41 -9.75
CA HIS A 253 5.63 0.45 -8.76
C HIS A 253 6.66 -0.66 -8.50
N GLU A 254 6.91 -0.96 -7.22
CA GLU A 254 7.93 -1.93 -6.78
C GLU A 254 7.79 -3.31 -7.43
N SER A 255 6.56 -3.79 -7.66
CA SER A 255 6.32 -5.10 -8.29
C SER A 255 6.89 -5.22 -9.72
N LEU A 256 7.16 -4.09 -10.38
CA LEU A 256 7.71 -4.02 -11.74
C LEU A 256 9.23 -4.22 -11.76
N GLY A 257 9.88 -4.31 -10.59
CA GLY A 257 11.24 -4.81 -10.46
C GLY A 257 11.39 -6.29 -10.81
N ASN A 258 10.29 -7.05 -10.91
CA ASN A 258 10.31 -8.43 -11.37
C ASN A 258 10.24 -8.52 -12.91
N ASP A 259 11.31 -9.03 -13.53
CA ASP A 259 11.47 -9.08 -14.99
C ASP A 259 10.35 -9.87 -15.68
N ASP A 260 9.94 -11.01 -15.12
CA ASP A 260 8.90 -11.85 -15.73
C ASP A 260 7.53 -11.17 -15.69
N ARG A 261 7.20 -10.51 -14.57
CA ARG A 261 5.98 -9.69 -14.46
C ARG A 261 6.01 -8.53 -15.43
N LEU A 262 7.14 -7.82 -15.52
CA LEU A 262 7.30 -6.71 -16.44
C LEU A 262 7.14 -7.14 -17.91
N ARG A 263 7.74 -8.28 -18.29
CA ARG A 263 7.55 -8.90 -19.62
C ARG A 263 6.09 -9.25 -19.87
N TYR A 264 5.43 -9.85 -18.88
CA TYR A 264 4.02 -10.22 -18.97
C TYR A 264 3.14 -8.99 -19.26
N TYR A 265 3.22 -7.96 -18.41
CA TYR A 265 2.39 -6.76 -18.56
C TYR A 265 2.70 -5.99 -19.83
N ARG A 266 3.98 -5.85 -20.19
CA ARG A 266 4.39 -5.24 -21.47
C ARG A 266 3.74 -5.95 -22.67
N ARG A 267 3.73 -7.29 -22.68
CA ARG A 267 3.08 -8.07 -23.74
C ARG A 267 1.58 -7.81 -23.78
N GLN A 268 0.92 -7.74 -22.62
CA GLN A 268 -0.52 -7.43 -22.57
C GLN A 268 -0.83 -6.04 -23.13
N ILE A 269 -0.03 -5.03 -22.78
CA ILE A 269 -0.19 -3.65 -23.26
C ILE A 269 0.01 -3.57 -24.77
N LEU A 270 1.07 -4.19 -25.31
CA LEU A 270 1.33 -4.17 -26.76
C LEU A 270 0.29 -4.93 -27.59
N ASN A 271 -0.33 -5.94 -26.99
CA ASN A 271 -1.42 -6.68 -27.62
C ASN A 271 -2.79 -5.99 -27.42
N ASN A 272 -2.83 -4.78 -26.84
CA ASN A 272 -4.04 -4.04 -26.45
C ASN A 272 -5.03 -4.87 -25.60
N VAL A 273 -4.54 -5.83 -24.81
CA VAL A 273 -5.36 -6.63 -23.88
C VAL A 273 -5.56 -5.90 -22.56
N VAL A 274 -4.67 -4.95 -22.25
CA VAL A 274 -4.77 -4.07 -21.10
C VAL A 274 -4.64 -2.63 -21.60
N ASP A 275 -5.75 -2.07 -22.07
CA ASP A 275 -5.98 -0.64 -22.00
C ASP A 275 -6.67 -0.39 -20.65
N GLY A 276 -6.12 0.45 -19.77
CA GLY A 276 -6.81 0.76 -18.51
C GLY A 276 -8.18 1.44 -18.78
N PRO A 277 -9.18 1.41 -17.87
CA PRO A 277 -9.37 0.57 -16.69
C PRO A 277 -10.51 -0.45 -16.94
N GLU A 278 -10.17 -1.68 -17.34
CA GLU A 278 -11.03 -2.83 -17.02
C GLU A 278 -10.58 -3.45 -15.70
N LYS A 279 -11.57 -3.72 -14.84
CA LYS A 279 -11.41 -4.25 -13.48
C LYS A 279 -10.49 -5.47 -13.49
N MET A 280 -9.25 -5.29 -13.03
CA MET A 280 -8.38 -6.41 -12.69
C MET A 280 -8.96 -7.11 -11.46
N ASN A 281 -9.88 -8.04 -11.68
CA ASN A 281 -10.48 -8.83 -10.62
C ASN A 281 -9.37 -9.55 -9.83
N GLY A 282 -9.24 -9.17 -8.57
CA GLY A 282 -8.37 -9.85 -7.62
C GLY A 282 -8.91 -11.24 -7.33
N GLY A 283 -8.29 -12.27 -7.92
CA GLY A 283 -8.45 -13.64 -7.46
C GLY A 283 -8.21 -14.70 -8.54
N GLY A 284 -7.39 -15.70 -8.20
CA GLY A 284 -7.43 -17.02 -8.83
C GLY A 284 -6.58 -17.18 -10.09
N GLU A 285 -5.62 -18.09 -10.02
CA GLU A 285 -4.95 -18.67 -11.17
C GLU A 285 -6.00 -19.28 -12.12
N THR A 286 -6.13 -18.74 -13.32
CA THR A 286 -6.73 -19.47 -14.44
C THR A 286 -5.60 -19.91 -15.36
N PHE A 287 -5.15 -21.15 -15.17
CA PHE A 287 -4.49 -21.91 -16.21
C PHE A 287 -5.40 -21.90 -17.45
N SER A 288 -5.02 -21.18 -18.50
CA SER A 288 -5.64 -21.33 -19.80
C SER A 288 -5.09 -22.61 -20.44
N THR A 289 -5.78 -23.72 -20.17
CA THR A 289 -5.69 -24.91 -21.02
C THR A 289 -6.16 -24.51 -22.41
N THR A 290 -5.24 -24.64 -23.36
CA THR A 290 -5.48 -24.66 -24.80
C THR A 290 -6.65 -25.58 -25.15
N CYS A 291 -7.73 -25.02 -25.69
CA CYS A 291 -8.65 -25.77 -26.56
C CYS A 291 -8.38 -25.34 -28.00
N SER A 292 -7.63 -26.19 -28.70
CA SER A 292 -7.48 -26.19 -30.14
C SER A 292 -8.86 -26.32 -30.78
N ASN A 293 -9.30 -25.30 -31.51
CA ASN A 293 -10.51 -25.40 -32.33
C ASN A 293 -10.22 -26.29 -33.54
N GLY A 294 -10.89 -27.44 -33.54
CA GLY A 294 -10.91 -28.42 -34.62
C GLY A 294 -11.51 -27.83 -35.89
N MET A 295 -10.83 -28.19 -36.98
CA MET A 295 -11.20 -27.99 -38.37
C MET A 295 -12.66 -28.42 -38.63
N LYS A 296 -13.45 -27.50 -39.22
CA LYS A 296 -14.67 -27.87 -39.94
C LYS A 296 -14.31 -28.86 -41.04
N ARG A 297 -15.01 -29.99 -41.12
CA ARG A 297 -15.24 -30.71 -42.36
C ARG A 297 -16.69 -31.17 -42.39
N ASP A 298 -17.35 -30.74 -43.45
CA ASP A 298 -18.66 -31.19 -43.90
C ASP A 298 -18.68 -32.71 -44.13
N CYS A 299 -19.84 -33.33 -43.92
CA CYS A 299 -20.51 -34.13 -44.96
C CYS A 299 -21.82 -34.73 -44.43
N THR A 300 -22.87 -34.46 -45.21
CA THR A 300 -24.19 -35.13 -45.34
C THR A 300 -25.09 -35.25 -44.13
#